data_AF-A0A6M1SSS1-F1
#
_entry.id   AF-A0A6M1SSS1-F1
#
_cell.length_a   1.000
_cell.length_b   1.000
_cell.length_c   1.000
_cell.angle_alpha   90.00
_cell.angle_beta   90.00
_cell.angle_gamma   90.00
#
_symmetry.space_group_name_H-M   'P 1'
#
loop_
_entity.id
_entity.type
_entity.pdbx_description
1 polymer ?
#
loop_
_entity_poly.entity_id
_entity_poly.type
_entity_poly.pdbx_seq_one_letter_code
_entity_poly.pdbx_strand_id
1 'polypeptide(L)' 'YIPLGTVHRLENPGVIPLKLIEVQTGSYLGEDDIVRYNDEYGRE' A
#
# COMPACT_ATOMS: atom_id res chain seq x y z
N TYR A 1 -9.55 -2.20 -7.65
CA TYR A 1 -9.18 -3.60 -7.35
C TYR A 1 -7.74 -3.79 -7.77
N ILE A 2 -6.89 -4.29 -6.87
CA ILE A 2 -5.47 -4.53 -7.12
C ILE A 2 -5.29 -6.06 -7.09
N PRO A 3 -4.92 -6.71 -8.20
CA PRO A 3 -4.73 -8.15 -8.21
C PRO A 3 -3.57 -8.59 -7.31
N LEU A 4 -3.63 -9.82 -6.80
CA LEU A 4 -2.55 -10.42 -6.00
C LEU A 4 -1.20 -10.33 -6.73
N GLY A 5 -0.14 -9.98 -6.00
CA GLY A 5 1.21 -9.84 -6.52
C GLY A 5 1.45 -8.60 -7.39
N THR A 6 0.44 -7.74 -7.59
CA THR A 6 0.62 -6.50 -8.35
C THR A 6 1.40 -5.48 -7.53
N VAL A 7 2.57 -5.08 -8.03
CA VAL A 7 3.31 -3.94 -7.48
C VAL A 7 2.51 -2.66 -7.74
N HIS A 8 2.24 -1.90 -6.69
CA HIS A 8 1.48 -0.66 -6.78
C HIS A 8 1.99 0.38 -5.78
N ARG A 9 1.78 1.66 -6.10
CA ARG A 9 2.09 2.80 -5.24
C ARG A 9 0.96 3.83 -5.41
N LEU A 10 0.57 4.46 -4.31
CA LEU A 10 -0.36 5.59 -4.32
C LEU A 10 0.38 6.84 -3.84
N GLU A 11 0.16 7.95 -4.53
CA GLU A 11 0.63 9.27 -4.11
C GLU A 11 -0.52 10.28 -4.16
N ASN A 12 -0.46 11.30 -3.31
CA ASN A 12 -1.35 12.46 -3.38
C ASN A 12 -0.56 13.64 -3.95
N PRO A 13 -0.61 13.92 -5.26
CA PRO A 13 0.08 15.06 -5.86
C PRO A 13 -0.60 16.41 -5.56
N GLY A 14 -1.81 16.37 -4.99
CA GLY A 14 -2.58 17.55 -4.66
C GLY A 14 -2.15 18.20 -3.34
N VAL A 15 -2.57 19.44 -3.15
CA VAL A 15 -2.35 20.21 -1.91
C VAL A 15 -3.50 20.08 -0.90
N ILE A 16 -4.50 19.26 -1.22
CA ILE A 16 -5.68 19.02 -0.38
C ILE A 16 -5.50 17.66 0.34
N PRO A 17 -5.89 17.55 1.62
CA PRO A 17 -5.84 16.27 2.33
C PRO A 17 -6.66 15.18 1.64
N LEU A 18 -5.99 14.07 1.29
CA LEU A 18 -6.61 12.86 0.77
C LEU A 18 -7.04 11.96 1.94
N LYS A 19 -8.23 11.36 1.84
CA LYS A 19 -8.66 10.26 2.71
C LYS A 19 -8.68 8.99 1.88
N LEU A 20 -7.93 7.97 2.31
CA LEU A 20 -7.87 6.66 1.68
C LEU A 20 -8.56 5.63 2.58
N ILE A 21 -9.32 4.73 1.96
CA ILE A 21 -9.84 3.52 2.61
C ILE A 21 -9.31 2.34 1.81
N GLU A 22 -8.54 1.47 2.47
CA GLU A 22 -8.10 0.21 1.92
C GLU A 22 -8.96 -0.92 2.50
N VAL A 23 -9.43 -1.82 1.63
CA VAL A 23 -10.17 -3.01 2.04
C VAL A 23 -9.37 -4.22 1.58
N GLN A 24 -8.88 -4.99 2.54
CA GLN A 24 -8.16 -6.22 2.28
C GLN A 24 -9.12 -7.41 2.31
N THR A 25 -8.98 -8.32 1.35
CA THR A 25 -9.83 -9.51 1.23
C THR A 25 -8.95 -10.74 1.07
N GLY A 26 -9.09 -11.72 1.97
CA GLY A 26 -8.31 -12.96 1.94
C GLY A 26 -8.39 -13.71 3.25
N SER A 27 -7.80 -14.92 3.29
CA SER A 27 -7.72 -15.74 4.50
C SER A 27 -6.49 -15.43 5.36
N TYR A 28 -5.54 -14.67 4.84
CA TYR A 28 -4.29 -14.31 5.51
C TYR A 28 -3.99 -12.83 5.24
N LEU A 29 -3.70 -12.08 6.31
CA LEU A 29 -3.47 -10.62 6.29
C LEU A 29 -2.24 -10.25 7.13
N GLY A 30 -1.23 -11.13 7.16
CA GLY A 30 0.00 -10.90 7.90
C GLY A 30 0.85 -9.80 7.25
N GLU A 31 1.58 -9.04 8.07
CA GLU A 31 2.53 -8.01 7.60
C GLU A 31 3.71 -8.61 6.81
N ASP A 32 3.99 -9.89 7.01
CA ASP A 32 5.03 -10.66 6.32
C ASP A 32 4.67 -10.99 4.86
N ASP A 33 3.40 -10.87 4.47
CA ASP A 33 2.96 -10.98 3.07
C ASP A 33 3.21 -9.67 2.27
N ILE A 34 3.71 -8.62 2.92
CA ILE A 34 3.95 -7.31 2.29
C ILE A 34 5.42 -7.18 1.89
N VAL A 35 5.69 -7.27 0.58
CA VAL A 35 7.01 -6.96 0.00
C VAL A 35 7.11 -5.46 -0.27
N ARG A 36 8.03 -4.77 0.41
CA ARG A 36 8.30 -3.33 0.25
C ARG A 36 9.52 -3.15 -0.67
N TYR A 37 9.30 -2.58 -1.87
CA TYR A 37 10.35 -2.48 -2.89
C TYR A 37 11.28 -1.27 -2.72
N ASN A 38 10.72 -0.12 -2.30
CA ASN A 38 11.47 1.11 -2.06
C ASN A 38 11.03 1.71 -0.73
N ASP A 39 11.97 1.97 0.17
CA ASP A 39 11.73 2.78 1.36
C ASP A 39 12.33 4.18 1.20
N GLU A 40 11.67 5.01 0.38
CA GLU A 40 12.04 6.41 0.21
C GLU A 40 11.70 7.28 1.44
N TYR A 41 11.06 6.70 2.46
CA TYR A 41 10.57 7.41 3.63
C TYR A 41 11.32 7.07 4.93
N GLY A 42 12.35 6.19 4.86
CA GLY A 42 13.28 5.91 5.97
C GLY A 42 12.61 5.33 7.21
N ARG A 43 11.72 4.35 7.04
CA ARG A 43 10.99 3.67 8.11
C ARG A 43 11.74 2.40 8.53
N GLU A 44 12.88 2.58 9.20
CA GLU A 44 13.49 1.60 10.12
C GLU A 44 13.42 2.13 11.57
#